data_AF-A0A7S1PYD4-F1
#
_entry.id   AF-A0A7S1PYD4-F1
#
_cell.length_a   1.000
_cell.length_b   1.000
_cell.length_c   1.000
_cell.angle_alpha   90.00
_cell.angle_beta   90.00
_cell.angle_gamma   90.00
#
_symmetry.space_group_name_H-M   'P 1'
#
loop_
_entity.id
_entity.type
_entity.pdbx_description
1 polymer ?
#
loop_
_entity_poly.entity_id
_entity_poly.type
_entity_poly.pdbx_seq_one_letter_code
_entity_poly.pdbx_strand_id
1 'polypeptide(L)'
;MPVPIGVNWAVRLTAVIAIVSVVKDRFGTPACFAAMVGMFVSGFLPPVFPLLYRAYTTRTVGFRIRHVLHPRLPSHSTTIFGARRLVESGDGVASPGVFIVPVAVLADNYSYVIGCERTHTCAVVDPADPKRVLEAVQSLGYEIKLVLTTHKHWDHAGGNDELRAMLPDGVKFVGSEEDRPAACNMLVNDGAVLRFGDVEVQALLSPGHTTGHLMYKVRHAPSHDGNAASSGFLNADPTREANTGFAPLTHSLLAAMEPLYAFRTEAFANAKDPRVAGLSDRLNEPIKTVSNTFALFTGDCIFCGGCGAMFECRAATDVLLTYDLLHRLHAACPRALCFVGHEYTQRLFGELVQRYPKNVDLKRRYSDVCQWRKRDECTVPSTLADEAATNPLMTLDREELVRMATAGVAASDVETAVYLSTHRRTPAGKAITPQGS
;
A
#
# COMPACT_ATOMS: atom_id res chain seq x y z
N MET A 1 -6.72 -24.05 29.27
CA MET A 1 -7.56 -22.85 29.07
C MET A 1 -6.90 -22.00 28.00
N PRO A 2 -7.54 -21.69 26.87
CA PRO A 2 -6.90 -20.85 25.86
C PRO A 2 -7.01 -19.39 26.26
N VAL A 3 -5.88 -18.69 26.22
CA VAL A 3 -5.79 -17.23 26.41
C VAL A 3 -6.41 -16.55 25.16
N PRO A 4 -7.29 -15.55 25.29
CA PRO A 4 -7.90 -14.91 24.12
C PRO A 4 -6.88 -14.04 23.38
N ILE A 5 -6.82 -14.20 22.06
CA ILE A 5 -5.92 -13.47 21.14
C ILE A 5 -6.46 -12.04 20.93
N GLY A 6 -5.73 -11.05 21.44
CA GLY A 6 -6.11 -9.63 21.50
C GLY A 6 -5.86 -8.78 20.26
N VAL A 7 -5.52 -9.35 19.10
CA VAL A 7 -5.14 -8.53 17.92
C VAL A 7 -6.35 -8.15 17.05
N ASN A 8 -7.37 -9.00 16.96
CA ASN A 8 -8.55 -8.75 16.12
C ASN A 8 -9.56 -7.79 16.80
N TRP A 9 -9.64 -7.84 18.13
CA TRP A 9 -10.50 -6.91 18.88
C TRP A 9 -9.96 -5.50 18.87
N ALA A 10 -8.65 -5.28 18.97
CA ALA A 10 -8.08 -3.94 19.02
C ALA A 10 -8.30 -3.17 17.71
N VAL A 11 -8.09 -3.78 16.54
CA VAL A 11 -8.30 -3.11 15.23
C VAL A 11 -9.79 -2.84 14.98
N ARG A 12 -10.66 -3.83 15.26
CA ARG A 12 -12.12 -3.66 15.16
C ARG A 12 -12.63 -2.61 16.17
N LEU A 13 -12.08 -2.60 17.39
CA LEU A 13 -12.38 -1.62 18.42
C LEU A 13 -11.87 -0.23 18.03
N THR A 14 -10.70 -0.09 17.40
CA THR A 14 -10.18 1.22 16.94
C THR A 14 -11.03 1.78 15.80
N ALA A 15 -11.40 0.96 14.81
CA ALA A 15 -12.32 1.37 13.74
C ALA A 15 -13.70 1.75 14.29
N VAL A 16 -14.20 0.99 15.28
CA VAL A 16 -15.47 1.30 15.95
C VAL A 16 -15.35 2.55 16.83
N ILE A 17 -14.31 2.71 17.65
CA ILE A 17 -14.05 3.90 18.48
C ILE A 17 -13.94 5.15 17.61
N ALA A 18 -13.27 5.04 16.45
CA ALA A 18 -13.16 6.12 15.48
C ALA A 18 -14.54 6.55 14.96
N ILE A 19 -15.40 5.58 14.63
CA ILE A 19 -16.78 5.83 14.20
C ILE A 19 -17.66 6.35 15.36
N VAL A 20 -17.53 5.77 16.56
CA VAL A 20 -18.28 6.16 17.78
C VAL A 20 -17.94 7.59 18.19
N SER A 21 -16.66 7.98 18.12
CA SER A 21 -16.21 9.34 18.48
C SER A 21 -16.84 10.38 17.55
N VAL A 22 -16.98 10.07 16.27
CA VAL A 22 -17.67 10.94 15.30
C VAL A 22 -19.19 11.01 15.55
N VAL A 23 -19.83 9.90 15.96
CA VAL A 23 -21.26 9.91 16.33
C VAL A 23 -21.49 10.71 17.61
N LYS A 24 -20.59 10.60 18.59
CA LYS A 24 -20.64 11.35 19.85
C LYS A 24 -20.55 12.85 19.63
N ASP A 25 -19.61 13.31 18.80
CA ASP A 25 -19.45 14.73 18.45
C ASP A 25 -20.63 15.29 17.65
N ARG A 26 -21.37 14.43 16.94
CA ARG A 26 -22.49 14.85 16.07
C ARG A 26 -23.87 14.76 16.72
N PHE A 27 -24.06 13.92 17.74
CA PHE A 27 -25.38 13.66 18.35
C PHE A 27 -25.45 13.83 19.88
N GLY A 28 -24.35 14.19 20.54
CA GLY A 28 -24.34 14.87 21.85
C GLY A 28 -24.94 14.15 23.07
N THR A 29 -25.47 12.94 22.97
CA THR A 29 -26.21 12.31 24.08
C THR A 29 -25.51 11.07 24.66
N PRO A 30 -25.25 11.03 25.98
CA PRO A 30 -24.65 9.88 26.67
C PRO A 30 -25.45 8.57 26.57
N ALA A 31 -26.74 8.64 26.21
CA ALA A 31 -27.61 7.48 26.07
C ALA A 31 -27.31 6.64 24.82
N CYS A 32 -26.96 7.26 23.69
CA CYS A 32 -26.50 6.55 22.49
C CYS A 32 -25.15 5.84 22.72
N PHE A 33 -24.28 6.46 23.53
CA PHE A 33 -23.00 5.88 23.94
C PHE A 33 -23.19 4.60 24.77
N ALA A 34 -24.08 4.63 25.77
CA ALA A 34 -24.39 3.46 26.59
C ALA A 34 -25.09 2.33 25.79
N ALA A 35 -25.97 2.67 24.83
CA ALA A 35 -26.64 1.68 23.97
C ALA A 35 -25.67 1.01 22.99
N MET A 36 -24.76 1.76 22.37
CA MET A 36 -23.73 1.21 21.46
C MET A 36 -22.69 0.38 22.20
N VAL A 37 -22.28 0.77 23.41
CA VAL A 37 -21.44 -0.05 24.28
C VAL A 37 -22.22 -1.28 24.80
N GLY A 38 -23.53 -1.19 25.00
CA GLY A 38 -24.39 -2.34 25.30
C GLY A 38 -24.42 -3.37 24.16
N MET A 39 -24.53 -2.91 22.91
CA MET A 39 -24.41 -3.76 21.71
C MET A 39 -23.01 -4.36 21.54
N PHE A 40 -21.98 -3.70 22.10
CA PHE A 40 -20.58 -4.13 22.14
C PHE A 40 -20.39 -5.39 23.03
N VAL A 41 -21.18 -5.52 24.09
CA VAL A 41 -21.15 -6.67 25.01
C VAL A 41 -22.01 -7.83 24.48
N SER A 42 -22.97 -7.58 23.58
CA SER A 42 -23.98 -8.56 23.16
C SER A 42 -23.80 -9.17 21.76
N GLY A 43 -22.59 -9.20 21.19
CA GLY A 43 -22.31 -9.93 19.95
C GLY A 43 -22.90 -9.34 18.67
N PHE A 44 -23.27 -8.05 18.68
CA PHE A 44 -23.94 -7.39 17.55
C PHE A 44 -22.99 -6.92 16.43
N LEU A 45 -21.67 -7.04 16.62
CA LEU A 45 -20.66 -6.51 15.69
C LEU A 45 -20.61 -7.22 14.31
N PRO A 46 -20.72 -8.56 14.21
CA PRO A 46 -20.64 -9.26 12.92
C PRO A 46 -21.68 -8.79 11.87
N PRO A 47 -22.97 -8.54 12.18
CA PRO A 47 -23.93 -8.10 11.18
C PRO A 47 -23.79 -6.62 10.75
N VAL A 48 -23.30 -5.72 11.61
CA VAL A 48 -23.09 -4.29 11.24
C VAL A 48 -21.68 -3.99 10.74
N PHE A 49 -20.71 -4.89 10.95
CA PHE A 49 -19.33 -4.70 10.51
C PHE A 49 -19.21 -4.38 9.03
N PRO A 50 -19.90 -5.06 8.08
CA PRO A 50 -19.83 -4.70 6.66
C PRO A 50 -20.29 -3.27 6.36
N LEU A 51 -21.31 -2.78 7.08
CA LEU A 51 -21.83 -1.41 6.94
C LEU A 51 -20.85 -0.39 7.52
N LEU A 52 -20.30 -0.65 8.71
CA LEU A 52 -19.32 0.21 9.37
C LEU A 52 -17.99 0.25 8.61
N TYR A 53 -17.52 -0.91 8.16
CA TYR A 53 -16.32 -1.05 7.34
C TYR A 53 -16.51 -0.36 5.99
N ARG A 54 -17.65 -0.56 5.30
CA ARG A 54 -17.96 0.18 4.07
C ARG A 54 -18.01 1.68 4.33
N ALA A 55 -18.61 2.13 5.43
CA ALA A 55 -18.60 3.55 5.79
C ALA A 55 -17.17 4.06 6.06
N TYR A 56 -16.34 3.31 6.78
CA TYR A 56 -14.94 3.65 7.04
C TYR A 56 -14.10 3.72 5.76
N THR A 57 -14.25 2.75 4.86
CA THR A 57 -13.56 2.73 3.57
C THR A 57 -14.17 3.71 2.56
N THR A 58 -15.35 4.28 2.82
CA THR A 58 -15.90 5.32 1.95
C THR A 58 -15.15 6.64 2.06
N ARG A 59 -15.00 7.27 0.88
CA ARG A 59 -14.26 8.52 0.62
C ARG A 59 -14.58 9.67 1.58
N THR A 60 -15.81 9.80 2.06
CA THR A 60 -16.25 10.97 2.84
C THR A 60 -16.11 10.77 4.34
N VAL A 61 -16.38 9.57 4.86
CA VAL A 61 -16.40 9.31 6.32
C VAL A 61 -15.01 8.97 6.82
N GLY A 62 -14.28 8.06 6.18
CA GLY A 62 -12.89 7.75 6.52
C GLY A 62 -11.98 8.99 6.46
N PHE A 63 -12.13 9.80 5.40
CA PHE A 63 -11.37 11.06 5.24
C PHE A 63 -11.72 12.14 6.28
N ARG A 64 -12.96 12.21 6.76
CA ARG A 64 -13.35 13.13 7.84
C ARG A 64 -12.89 12.63 9.20
N ILE A 65 -12.97 11.32 9.45
CA ILE A 65 -12.38 10.66 10.62
C ILE A 65 -10.89 11.00 10.71
N ARG A 66 -10.15 10.96 9.59
CA ARG A 66 -8.73 11.40 9.48
C ARG A 66 -8.50 12.82 10.03
N HIS A 67 -9.28 13.81 9.60
CA HIS A 67 -9.09 15.21 10.02
C HIS A 67 -9.28 15.42 11.54
N VAL A 68 -10.07 14.54 12.16
CA VAL A 68 -10.39 14.61 13.59
C VAL A 68 -9.43 13.78 14.44
N LEU A 69 -9.02 12.59 13.99
CA LEU A 69 -8.23 11.65 14.79
C LEU A 69 -6.71 11.75 14.59
N HIS A 70 -6.26 12.20 13.42
CA HIS A 70 -4.84 12.32 13.11
C HIS A 70 -4.54 13.77 12.74
N PRO A 71 -4.42 14.68 13.73
CA PRO A 71 -3.92 16.02 13.46
C PRO A 71 -2.59 15.88 12.74
N ARG A 72 -2.46 16.61 11.63
CA ARG A 72 -1.31 16.59 10.71
C ARG A 72 -0.03 16.26 11.47
N LEU A 73 0.70 15.22 11.05
CA LEU A 73 2.10 15.03 11.45
C LEU A 73 2.75 16.43 11.41
N PRO A 74 3.50 16.84 12.45
CA PRO A 74 4.13 18.15 12.50
C PRO A 74 4.82 18.43 11.16
N SER A 75 4.87 19.70 10.76
CA SER A 75 5.47 20.20 9.52
C SER A 75 6.99 20.00 9.43
N HIS A 76 7.50 18.90 9.97
CA HIS A 76 8.85 18.42 9.86
C HIS A 76 8.96 17.76 8.48
N SER A 77 9.80 18.37 7.65
CA SER A 77 10.44 17.85 6.43
C SER A 77 9.90 16.52 5.94
N THR A 78 9.34 16.51 4.72
CA THR A 78 9.06 15.29 3.95
C THR A 78 10.26 14.34 4.07
N THR A 79 10.09 13.30 4.86
CA THR A 79 11.17 12.37 5.16
C THR A 79 11.23 11.40 3.99
N ILE A 80 12.15 11.69 3.08
CA ILE A 80 12.55 10.81 1.98
C ILE A 80 13.53 9.80 2.54
N PHE A 81 13.20 8.52 2.42
CA PHE A 81 14.11 7.46 2.83
C PHE A 81 14.97 6.97 1.67
N GLY A 82 16.14 6.41 2.00
CA GLY A 82 17.22 6.10 1.05
C GLY A 82 16.74 5.44 -0.25
N ALA A 83 16.96 6.12 -1.37
CA ALA A 83 16.50 5.69 -2.69
C ALA A 83 17.11 4.34 -3.12
N ARG A 84 16.44 3.65 -4.04
CA ARG A 84 16.95 2.47 -4.75
C ARG A 84 16.98 2.75 -6.24
N ARG A 85 17.96 2.22 -6.96
CA ARG A 85 18.09 2.41 -8.41
C ARG A 85 18.15 1.06 -9.11
N LEU A 86 17.29 0.87 -10.09
CA LEU A 86 17.22 -0.31 -10.93
C LEU A 86 17.92 -0.02 -12.26
N VAL A 87 18.80 -0.93 -12.68
CA VAL A 87 19.51 -0.87 -13.97
C VAL A 87 19.43 -2.23 -14.69
N GLU A 88 19.70 -2.28 -16.00
CA GLU A 88 19.79 -3.57 -16.69
C GLU A 88 21.15 -4.27 -16.46
N SER A 89 21.25 -5.54 -16.88
CA SER A 89 22.50 -6.29 -16.78
C SER A 89 23.52 -5.75 -17.79
N GLY A 90 24.69 -5.33 -17.33
CA GLY A 90 25.76 -4.81 -18.19
C GLY A 90 25.79 -3.28 -18.29
N ASP A 91 24.79 -2.59 -17.77
CA ASP A 91 24.84 -1.14 -17.57
C ASP A 91 25.86 -0.79 -16.49
N GLY A 92 26.72 0.19 -16.77
CA GLY A 92 27.61 0.77 -15.78
C GLY A 92 26.83 1.56 -14.72
N VAL A 93 27.42 1.78 -13.55
CA VAL A 93 26.83 2.62 -12.47
C VAL A 93 26.48 4.04 -12.95
N ALA A 94 27.06 4.50 -14.07
CA ALA A 94 26.80 5.81 -14.66
C ALA A 94 25.60 5.86 -15.62
N SER A 95 25.06 4.72 -16.10
CA SER A 95 23.91 4.70 -17.01
C SER A 95 22.64 5.18 -16.30
N PRO A 96 21.78 6.01 -16.91
CA PRO A 96 20.47 6.36 -16.36
C PRO A 96 19.64 5.10 -16.07
N GLY A 97 18.90 5.09 -14.98
CA GLY A 97 18.05 3.98 -14.56
C GLY A 97 16.69 4.43 -14.03
N VAL A 98 16.04 3.52 -13.32
CA VAL A 98 14.77 3.79 -12.62
C VAL A 98 15.05 3.90 -11.12
N PHE A 99 14.80 5.04 -10.51
CA PHE A 99 14.90 5.17 -9.06
C PHE A 99 13.55 5.04 -8.36
N ILE A 100 13.59 4.61 -7.10
CA ILE A 100 12.43 4.48 -6.23
C ILE A 100 12.73 5.15 -4.91
N VAL A 101 11.84 6.04 -4.49
CA VAL A 101 11.91 6.81 -3.24
C VAL A 101 10.66 6.55 -2.39
N PRO A 102 10.81 5.96 -1.19
CA PRO A 102 9.74 5.93 -0.20
C PRO A 102 9.48 7.32 0.39
N VAL A 103 8.21 7.66 0.54
CA VAL A 103 7.71 8.90 1.14
C VAL A 103 6.80 8.53 2.29
N ALA A 104 7.20 8.86 3.52
CA ALA A 104 6.32 8.69 4.68
C ALA A 104 5.08 9.58 4.56
N VAL A 105 3.90 8.97 4.69
CA VAL A 105 2.61 9.67 4.70
C VAL A 105 1.74 9.15 5.85
N LEU A 106 0.76 9.95 6.26
CA LEU A 106 -0.12 9.61 7.38
C LEU A 106 0.66 9.25 8.65
N ALA A 107 0.33 8.17 9.37
CA ALA A 107 1.03 7.78 10.59
C ALA A 107 2.14 6.75 10.34
N ASP A 108 1.87 5.78 9.48
CA ASP A 108 2.76 4.66 9.18
C ASP A 108 2.68 4.20 7.72
N ASN A 109 1.99 4.93 6.84
CA ASN A 109 1.86 4.59 5.43
C ASN A 109 3.10 5.03 4.63
N TYR A 110 3.36 4.31 3.54
CA TYR A 110 4.30 4.72 2.52
C TYR A 110 3.59 5.03 1.21
N SER A 111 3.83 6.22 0.68
CA SER A 111 3.73 6.48 -0.76
C SER A 111 5.09 6.26 -1.40
N TYR A 112 5.13 6.08 -2.72
CA TYR A 112 6.39 5.88 -3.45
C TYR A 112 6.48 6.74 -4.69
N VAL A 113 7.66 7.31 -4.95
CA VAL A 113 7.98 7.95 -6.24
C VAL A 113 8.85 7.00 -7.05
N ILE A 114 8.46 6.71 -8.28
CA ILE A 114 9.19 5.88 -9.25
C ILE A 114 9.61 6.78 -10.40
N GLY A 115 10.89 7.17 -10.46
CA GLY A 115 11.37 8.10 -11.49
C GLY A 115 12.21 7.44 -12.57
N CYS A 116 12.02 7.88 -13.81
CA CYS A 116 12.90 7.58 -14.94
C CYS A 116 13.93 8.69 -15.07
N GLU A 117 15.20 8.40 -14.78
CA GLU A 117 16.26 9.40 -14.82
C GLU A 117 16.44 10.00 -16.22
N ARG A 118 16.31 9.20 -17.28
CA ARG A 118 16.49 9.66 -18.67
C ARG A 118 15.46 10.72 -19.08
N THR A 119 14.21 10.56 -18.65
CA THR A 119 13.10 11.42 -19.14
C THR A 119 12.66 12.47 -18.12
N HIS A 120 13.19 12.45 -16.90
CA HIS A 120 12.73 13.30 -15.80
C HIS A 120 11.21 13.22 -15.55
N THR A 121 10.63 12.04 -15.78
CA THR A 121 9.22 11.74 -15.49
C THR A 121 9.09 10.65 -14.42
N CYS A 122 7.99 10.64 -13.69
CA CYS A 122 7.76 9.68 -12.63
C CYS A 122 6.32 9.14 -12.57
N ALA A 123 6.17 8.02 -11.87
CA ALA A 123 4.90 7.56 -11.33
C ALA A 123 4.90 7.74 -9.80
N VAL A 124 3.72 7.89 -9.21
CA VAL A 124 3.56 7.84 -7.74
C VAL A 124 2.62 6.72 -7.35
N VAL A 125 2.90 6.02 -6.25
CA VAL A 125 2.09 4.93 -5.72
C VAL A 125 1.38 5.39 -4.44
N ASP A 126 0.08 5.13 -4.36
CA ASP A 126 -0.78 5.34 -3.19
C ASP A 126 -0.61 6.71 -2.51
N PRO A 127 -0.90 7.83 -3.21
CA PRO A 127 -0.60 9.19 -2.71
C PRO A 127 -1.64 9.70 -1.71
N ALA A 128 -1.83 9.00 -0.58
CA ALA A 128 -2.85 9.32 0.41
C ALA A 128 -2.66 10.69 1.10
N ASP A 129 -1.43 11.23 1.11
CA ASP A 129 -1.13 12.62 1.45
C ASP A 129 -0.57 13.35 0.22
N PRO A 130 -1.44 13.94 -0.62
CA PRO A 130 -1.06 14.43 -1.94
C PRO A 130 -0.08 15.61 -1.88
N LYS A 131 -0.14 16.42 -0.82
CA LYS A 131 0.77 17.57 -0.64
C LYS A 131 2.19 17.11 -0.38
N ARG A 132 2.38 16.15 0.54
CA ARG A 132 3.70 15.58 0.83
C ARG A 132 4.31 14.88 -0.38
N VAL A 133 3.49 14.14 -1.12
CA VAL A 133 3.93 13.46 -2.34
C VAL A 133 4.32 14.47 -3.42
N LEU A 134 3.51 15.52 -3.62
CA LEU A 134 3.82 16.56 -4.61
C LEU A 134 5.08 17.34 -4.23
N GLU A 135 5.27 17.68 -2.95
CA GLU A 135 6.49 18.30 -2.44
C GLU A 135 7.72 17.42 -2.71
N ALA A 136 7.63 16.10 -2.45
CA ALA A 136 8.70 15.15 -2.76
C ALA A 136 9.02 15.13 -4.26
N VAL A 137 8.02 15.03 -5.13
CA VAL A 137 8.23 15.00 -6.58
C VAL A 137 8.85 16.31 -7.10
N GLN A 138 8.34 17.45 -6.64
CA GLN A 138 8.84 18.77 -7.04
C GLN A 138 10.29 18.99 -6.61
N SER A 139 10.64 18.57 -5.40
CA SER A 139 12.01 18.68 -4.89
C SER A 139 13.03 17.80 -5.64
N LEU A 140 12.57 16.71 -6.26
CA LEU A 140 13.36 15.85 -7.14
C LEU A 140 13.46 16.42 -8.57
N GLY A 141 12.57 17.34 -8.96
CA GLY A 141 12.52 17.92 -10.30
C GLY A 141 11.92 16.98 -11.36
N TYR A 142 10.91 16.18 -11.00
CA TYR A 142 10.26 15.23 -11.91
C TYR A 142 8.80 15.61 -12.22
N GLU A 143 8.32 15.19 -13.39
CA GLU A 143 6.91 15.35 -13.79
C GLU A 143 6.12 14.04 -13.59
N ILE A 144 4.98 14.10 -12.89
CA ILE A 144 4.11 12.94 -12.68
C ILE A 144 3.37 12.59 -13.98
N LYS A 145 3.52 11.35 -14.47
CA LYS A 145 2.76 10.81 -15.62
C LYS A 145 1.70 9.81 -15.19
N LEU A 146 1.97 9.02 -14.16
CA LEU A 146 1.06 7.99 -13.64
C LEU A 146 0.88 8.14 -12.12
N VAL A 147 -0.35 7.91 -11.66
CA VAL A 147 -0.67 7.65 -10.25
C VAL A 147 -1.18 6.22 -10.17
N LEU A 148 -0.48 5.36 -9.44
CA LEU A 148 -0.78 3.94 -9.31
C LEU A 148 -1.45 3.71 -7.95
N THR A 149 -2.67 3.16 -7.95
CA THR A 149 -3.43 2.93 -6.70
C THR A 149 -3.62 1.43 -6.49
N THR A 150 -3.01 0.89 -5.44
CA THR A 150 -3.00 -0.56 -5.17
C THR A 150 -4.41 -1.08 -4.86
N HIS A 151 -5.17 -0.34 -4.04
CA HIS A 151 -6.53 -0.69 -3.68
C HIS A 151 -7.34 0.52 -3.18
N LYS A 152 -8.63 0.32 -2.92
CA LYS A 152 -9.61 1.40 -2.68
C LYS A 152 -9.61 2.02 -1.28
N HIS A 153 -8.82 1.54 -0.31
CA HIS A 153 -8.86 2.12 1.04
C HIS A 153 -8.35 3.55 1.04
N TRP A 154 -8.87 4.35 1.97
CA TRP A 154 -8.69 5.80 1.95
C TRP A 154 -7.25 6.21 2.27
N ASP A 155 -6.53 5.40 3.02
CA ASP A 155 -5.12 5.57 3.37
C ASP A 155 -4.17 5.19 2.24
N HIS A 156 -4.71 4.82 1.07
CA HIS A 156 -4.00 4.63 -0.19
C HIS A 156 -4.58 5.53 -1.30
N ALA A 157 -5.89 5.46 -1.52
CA ALA A 157 -6.60 6.15 -2.61
C ALA A 157 -7.19 7.52 -2.21
N GLY A 158 -7.24 7.85 -0.92
CA GLY A 158 -8.00 9.00 -0.41
C GLY A 158 -7.41 10.36 -0.79
N GLY A 159 -6.15 10.40 -1.23
CA GLY A 159 -5.51 11.60 -1.76
C GLY A 159 -5.69 11.80 -3.27
N ASN A 160 -6.25 10.83 -3.99
CA ASN A 160 -6.28 10.84 -5.46
C ASN A 160 -7.09 12.02 -6.04
N ASP A 161 -8.26 12.31 -5.48
CA ASP A 161 -9.12 13.40 -5.97
C ASP A 161 -8.45 14.77 -5.76
N GLU A 162 -7.83 14.98 -4.60
CA GLU A 162 -7.08 16.22 -4.29
C GLU A 162 -5.81 16.33 -5.15
N LEU A 163 -5.06 15.24 -5.34
CA LEU A 163 -3.87 15.24 -6.22
C LEU A 163 -4.25 15.54 -7.67
N ARG A 164 -5.34 14.96 -8.17
CA ARG A 164 -5.80 15.18 -9.55
C ARG A 164 -6.13 16.66 -9.80
N ALA A 165 -6.69 17.35 -8.81
CA ALA A 165 -6.96 18.78 -8.91
C ALA A 165 -5.69 19.66 -8.86
N MET A 166 -4.57 19.13 -8.36
CA MET A 166 -3.27 19.82 -8.30
C MET A 166 -2.37 19.58 -9.51
N LEU A 167 -2.69 18.56 -10.33
CA LEU A 167 -1.86 18.13 -11.45
C LEU A 167 -2.42 18.63 -12.80
N PRO A 168 -1.56 18.80 -13.82
CA PRO A 168 -2.02 19.13 -15.16
C PRO A 168 -2.90 18.01 -15.74
N ASP A 169 -3.73 18.39 -16.72
CA ASP A 169 -4.51 17.43 -17.49
C ASP A 169 -3.59 16.42 -18.21
N GLY A 170 -4.06 15.17 -18.30
CA GLY A 170 -3.36 14.08 -19.00
C GLY A 170 -2.67 13.06 -18.09
N VAL A 171 -2.47 13.36 -16.80
CA VAL A 171 -2.00 12.37 -15.83
C VAL A 171 -3.00 11.22 -15.70
N LYS A 172 -2.51 9.98 -15.76
CA LYS A 172 -3.36 8.79 -15.64
C LYS A 172 -3.38 8.30 -14.20
N PHE A 173 -4.57 8.26 -13.62
CA PHE A 173 -4.84 7.65 -12.33
C PHE A 173 -5.29 6.22 -12.58
N VAL A 174 -4.43 5.28 -12.24
CA VAL A 174 -4.56 3.86 -12.50
C VAL A 174 -5.04 3.16 -11.24
N GLY A 175 -6.04 2.30 -11.38
CA GLY A 175 -6.49 1.38 -10.34
C GLY A 175 -7.18 0.17 -10.95
N SER A 176 -7.54 -0.83 -10.15
CA SER A 176 -8.22 -2.00 -10.72
C SER A 176 -9.64 -1.71 -11.15
N GLU A 177 -10.07 -2.41 -12.20
CA GLU A 177 -11.46 -2.45 -12.65
C GLU A 177 -12.40 -3.01 -11.57
N GLU A 178 -11.90 -3.92 -10.74
CA GLU A 178 -12.65 -4.58 -9.67
C GLU A 178 -12.87 -3.66 -8.45
N ASP A 179 -11.83 -2.96 -7.96
CA ASP A 179 -11.97 -2.07 -6.79
C ASP A 179 -12.40 -0.64 -7.15
N ARG A 180 -12.15 -0.20 -8.38
CA ARG A 180 -12.40 1.17 -8.88
C ARG A 180 -12.00 2.26 -7.87
N PRO A 181 -10.71 2.37 -7.49
CA PRO A 181 -10.26 3.34 -6.50
C PRO A 181 -10.61 4.79 -6.89
N ALA A 182 -10.61 5.70 -5.90
CA ALA A 182 -11.00 7.10 -6.10
C ALA A 182 -10.15 7.81 -7.17
N ALA A 183 -10.78 8.73 -7.91
CA ALA A 183 -10.21 9.48 -9.04
C ALA A 183 -9.58 8.68 -10.20
N CYS A 184 -9.51 7.34 -10.12
CA CYS A 184 -8.91 6.50 -11.17
C CYS A 184 -9.70 6.63 -12.47
N ASN A 185 -9.04 7.19 -13.48
CA ASN A 185 -9.56 7.39 -14.84
C ASN A 185 -9.03 6.34 -15.83
N MET A 186 -8.17 5.43 -15.35
CA MET A 186 -7.64 4.32 -16.11
C MET A 186 -7.79 3.04 -15.29
N LEU A 187 -8.81 2.25 -15.60
CA LEU A 187 -9.08 1.00 -14.90
C LEU A 187 -8.38 -0.16 -15.62
N VAL A 188 -7.71 -1.01 -14.86
CA VAL A 188 -6.91 -2.11 -15.41
C VAL A 188 -7.26 -3.45 -14.76
N ASN A 189 -7.01 -4.52 -15.50
CA ASN A 189 -7.16 -5.90 -15.04
C ASN A 189 -5.78 -6.54 -14.80
N ASP A 190 -5.78 -7.78 -14.33
CA ASP A 190 -4.57 -8.58 -14.17
C ASP A 190 -3.73 -8.61 -15.47
N GLY A 191 -2.42 -8.46 -15.32
CA GLY A 191 -1.46 -8.53 -16.42
C GLY A 191 -1.37 -7.30 -17.31
N ALA A 192 -2.15 -6.24 -17.07
CA ALA A 192 -2.04 -4.99 -17.83
C ALA A 192 -0.63 -4.37 -17.69
N VAL A 193 -0.10 -3.84 -18.80
CA VAL A 193 1.24 -3.25 -18.83
C VAL A 193 1.17 -1.78 -19.25
N LEU A 194 1.81 -0.93 -18.45
CA LEU A 194 1.93 0.51 -18.64
C LEU A 194 3.40 0.89 -18.81
N ARG A 195 3.69 1.90 -19.63
CA ARG A 195 5.05 2.37 -19.88
C ARG A 195 5.14 3.89 -19.89
N PHE A 196 6.23 4.42 -19.32
CA PHE A 196 6.65 5.80 -19.46
C PHE A 196 8.18 5.88 -19.30
N GLY A 197 8.87 6.62 -20.18
CA GLY A 197 10.34 6.61 -20.23
C GLY A 197 10.90 5.18 -20.30
N ASP A 198 11.82 4.84 -19.40
CA ASP A 198 12.39 3.49 -19.25
C ASP A 198 11.72 2.67 -18.14
N VAL A 199 10.52 3.06 -17.70
CA VAL A 199 9.76 2.33 -16.69
C VAL A 199 8.70 1.47 -17.38
N GLU A 200 8.74 0.17 -17.12
CA GLU A 200 7.60 -0.70 -17.35
C GLU A 200 6.94 -1.06 -16.02
N VAL A 201 5.62 -0.91 -15.95
CA VAL A 201 4.77 -1.27 -14.82
C VAL A 201 3.79 -2.35 -15.27
N GLN A 202 3.80 -3.50 -14.61
CA GLN A 202 2.83 -4.58 -14.80
C GLN A 202 1.89 -4.64 -13.58
N ALA A 203 0.59 -4.54 -13.81
CA ALA A 203 -0.43 -4.75 -12.79
C ALA A 203 -0.62 -6.26 -12.56
N LEU A 204 -0.61 -6.68 -11.30
CA LEU A 204 -0.76 -8.08 -10.89
C LEU A 204 -1.90 -8.18 -9.88
N LEU A 205 -2.96 -8.89 -10.23
CA LEU A 205 -4.10 -9.09 -9.35
C LEU A 205 -3.70 -9.96 -8.16
N SER A 206 -4.06 -9.50 -6.96
CA SER A 206 -3.61 -10.04 -5.68
C SER A 206 -4.74 -10.04 -4.65
N PRO A 207 -5.84 -10.78 -4.91
CA PRO A 207 -7.02 -10.71 -4.08
C PRO A 207 -6.72 -11.25 -2.68
N GLY A 208 -7.35 -10.64 -1.67
CA GLY A 208 -7.18 -11.03 -0.27
C GLY A 208 -7.60 -9.89 0.64
N HIS A 209 -6.75 -8.87 0.76
CA HIS A 209 -7.07 -7.69 1.54
C HIS A 209 -8.33 -6.96 1.03
N THR A 210 -8.33 -6.63 -0.26
CA THR A 210 -9.53 -6.29 -1.04
C THR A 210 -9.69 -7.28 -2.19
N THR A 211 -10.87 -7.32 -2.80
CA THR A 211 -11.12 -8.23 -3.94
C THR A 211 -10.38 -7.79 -5.21
N GLY A 212 -10.19 -6.49 -5.39
CA GLY A 212 -9.53 -5.91 -6.56
C GLY A 212 -8.10 -5.45 -6.33
N HIS A 213 -7.44 -5.87 -5.23
CA HIS A 213 -6.10 -5.39 -4.90
C HIS A 213 -5.09 -5.69 -6.02
N LEU A 214 -4.33 -4.69 -6.45
CA LEU A 214 -3.22 -4.83 -7.40
C LEU A 214 -1.89 -4.66 -6.69
N MET A 215 -0.95 -5.55 -7.00
CA MET A 215 0.47 -5.26 -6.85
C MET A 215 0.99 -4.69 -8.18
N TYR A 216 1.93 -3.76 -8.11
CA TYR A 216 2.60 -3.22 -9.30
C TYR A 216 4.03 -3.72 -9.37
N LYS A 217 4.34 -4.52 -10.40
CA LYS A 217 5.70 -4.97 -10.70
C LYS A 217 6.36 -3.96 -11.64
N VAL A 218 7.48 -3.39 -11.22
CA VAL A 218 8.19 -2.33 -11.92
C VAL A 218 9.59 -2.78 -12.29
N ARG A 219 9.97 -2.59 -13.55
CA ARG A 219 11.34 -2.85 -14.02
C ARG A 219 11.89 -1.70 -14.84
N HIS A 220 13.22 -1.60 -14.84
CA HIS A 220 13.92 -0.83 -15.86
C HIS A 220 13.78 -1.57 -17.20
N ALA A 221 13.27 -0.87 -18.21
CA ALA A 221 13.08 -1.37 -19.56
C ALA A 221 13.46 -0.25 -20.54
N PRO A 222 14.76 -0.12 -20.88
CA PRO A 222 15.25 0.92 -21.77
C PRO A 222 14.47 0.96 -23.07
N SER A 223 14.07 2.16 -23.48
CA SER A 223 13.56 2.37 -24.82
C SER A 223 14.76 2.41 -25.78
N HIS A 224 14.98 1.38 -26.60
CA HIS A 224 15.96 1.47 -27.68
C HIS A 224 15.50 2.54 -28.68
N ASP A 225 16.25 3.64 -28.76
CA ASP A 225 15.87 4.83 -29.51
C ASP A 225 15.61 4.52 -31.00
N GLY A 226 14.44 5.00 -31.44
CA GLY A 226 13.90 4.86 -32.79
C GLY A 226 12.42 5.22 -32.85
N ASN A 227 11.71 5.19 -31.71
CA ASN A 227 10.34 5.67 -31.62
C ASN A 227 10.15 6.41 -30.28
N ALA A 228 10.42 7.71 -30.27
CA ALA A 228 10.29 8.61 -29.12
C ALA A 228 8.82 8.81 -28.65
N ALA A 229 7.93 7.84 -28.89
CA ALA A 229 6.49 7.98 -28.73
C ALA A 229 5.74 6.66 -28.43
N SER A 230 6.35 5.67 -27.75
CA SER A 230 5.58 4.52 -27.26
C SER A 230 5.30 4.63 -25.75
N SER A 231 4.64 5.71 -25.34
CA SER A 231 3.67 5.61 -24.24
C SER A 231 2.58 4.64 -24.71
N GLY A 232 2.83 3.35 -24.49
CA GLY A 232 1.98 2.26 -24.95
C GLY A 232 1.28 1.62 -23.77
N PHE A 233 -0.03 1.46 -23.90
CA PHE A 233 -0.83 0.67 -22.98
C PHE A 233 -1.19 -0.64 -23.68
N LEU A 234 -0.64 -1.75 -23.19
CA LEU A 234 -1.01 -3.07 -23.68
C LEU A 234 -2.00 -3.67 -22.69
N ASN A 235 -3.18 -4.06 -23.18
CA ASN A 235 -4.30 -4.63 -22.41
C ASN A 235 -4.96 -3.71 -21.38
N ALA A 236 -4.86 -2.38 -21.53
CA ALA A 236 -5.72 -1.44 -20.81
C ALA A 236 -6.87 -1.00 -21.73
N ASP A 237 -8.11 -1.05 -21.26
CA ASP A 237 -9.25 -0.50 -22.02
C ASP A 237 -9.24 1.04 -21.84
N PRO A 238 -8.89 1.83 -22.88
CA PRO A 238 -8.79 3.28 -22.75
C PRO A 238 -10.16 3.98 -22.87
N THR A 239 -11.26 3.25 -23.08
CA THR A 239 -12.49 3.82 -23.67
C THR A 239 -13.74 3.82 -22.78
N ARG A 240 -13.63 3.46 -21.51
CA ARG A 240 -14.76 3.62 -20.56
C ARG A 240 -14.50 4.75 -19.57
N GLU A 241 -14.94 5.95 -19.94
CA GLU A 241 -15.30 6.96 -18.95
C GLU A 241 -16.28 6.32 -17.95
N ALA A 242 -15.98 6.45 -16.66
CA ALA A 242 -16.90 6.00 -15.62
C ALA A 242 -18.22 6.77 -15.80
N ASN A 243 -19.23 6.09 -16.33
CA ASN A 243 -20.58 6.61 -16.43
C ASN A 243 -21.07 6.86 -15.00
N THR A 244 -20.96 8.10 -14.52
CA THR A 244 -21.40 8.51 -13.20
C THR A 244 -22.92 8.63 -13.21
N GLY A 245 -23.60 7.50 -13.30
CA GLY A 245 -25.05 7.39 -13.12
C GLY A 245 -25.45 7.66 -11.67
N PHE A 246 -25.26 8.89 -11.21
CA PHE A 246 -25.88 9.41 -9.99
C PHE A 246 -27.23 10.03 -10.36
N ALA A 247 -28.31 9.42 -9.86
CA ALA A 247 -29.65 9.98 -9.91
C ALA A 247 -29.71 11.35 -9.17
N PRO A 248 -30.62 12.27 -9.56
CA PRO A 248 -30.48 13.71 -9.35
C PRO A 248 -31.00 14.21 -7.99
N LEU A 249 -30.45 13.70 -6.88
CA LEU A 249 -30.78 14.17 -5.52
C LEU A 249 -29.59 14.75 -4.74
N THR A 250 -28.37 14.66 -5.27
CA THR A 250 -27.14 15.15 -4.59
C THR A 250 -26.65 16.52 -5.07
N HIS A 251 -27.11 17.00 -6.24
CA HIS A 251 -26.64 18.27 -6.81
C HIS A 251 -27.07 19.53 -6.02
N SER A 252 -28.21 19.49 -5.33
CA SER A 252 -28.71 20.66 -4.59
C SER A 252 -27.94 20.95 -3.30
N LEU A 253 -27.26 19.95 -2.72
CA LEU A 253 -26.48 20.12 -1.49
C LEU A 253 -25.03 20.54 -1.76
N LEU A 254 -24.45 20.07 -2.87
CA LEU A 254 -23.11 20.45 -3.33
C LEU A 254 -23.07 21.89 -3.85
N ALA A 255 -24.10 22.35 -4.59
CA ALA A 255 -24.19 23.72 -5.08
C ALA A 255 -24.35 24.76 -3.96
N ALA A 256 -24.92 24.37 -2.81
CA ALA A 256 -25.03 25.24 -1.64
C ALA A 256 -23.71 25.42 -0.87
N MET A 257 -22.66 24.65 -1.19
CA MET A 257 -21.36 24.65 -0.50
C MET A 257 -20.22 25.29 -1.31
N GLU A 258 -20.46 25.69 -2.56
CA GLU A 258 -19.49 26.38 -3.43
C GLU A 258 -18.84 27.64 -2.82
N PRO A 259 -19.53 28.50 -2.04
CA PRO A 259 -18.91 29.74 -1.55
C PRO A 259 -17.80 29.53 -0.52
N LEU A 260 -17.59 28.30 -0.02
CA LEU A 260 -16.56 27.97 0.98
C LEU A 260 -15.24 27.48 0.36
N TYR A 261 -15.18 27.24 -0.95
CA TYR A 261 -13.98 26.72 -1.64
C TYR A 261 -13.13 27.80 -2.33
N ALA A 262 -13.61 29.05 -2.39
CA ALA A 262 -12.88 30.15 -3.03
C ALA A 262 -11.84 30.76 -2.07
N PHE A 263 -10.69 30.11 -1.90
CA PHE A 263 -9.50 30.76 -1.35
C PHE A 263 -8.27 30.54 -2.25
N ARG A 264 -8.10 31.52 -3.16
CA ARG A 264 -6.90 31.96 -3.91
C ARG A 264 -5.76 30.95 -4.11
N THR A 265 -5.70 30.46 -5.34
CA THR A 265 -4.59 29.80 -6.05
C THR A 265 -3.47 30.76 -6.51
N GLU A 266 -3.16 31.81 -5.75
CA GLU A 266 -2.11 32.78 -6.13
C GLU A 266 -1.10 32.97 -4.99
N ALA A 267 -0.22 31.99 -4.77
CA ALA A 267 0.96 32.17 -3.91
C ALA A 267 2.11 31.17 -4.14
N PHE A 268 1.89 30.03 -4.80
CA PHE A 268 2.89 28.95 -4.80
C PHE A 268 3.88 28.97 -5.97
N ALA A 269 3.80 29.95 -6.87
CA ALA A 269 4.64 29.96 -8.07
C ALA A 269 6.08 30.48 -7.86
N ASN A 270 6.47 31.05 -6.71
CA ASN A 270 7.77 31.74 -6.59
C ASN A 270 8.48 31.70 -5.23
N ALA A 271 8.09 30.83 -4.30
CA ALA A 271 8.82 30.72 -3.03
C ALA A 271 10.03 29.77 -3.17
N LYS A 272 11.23 30.34 -3.30
CA LYS A 272 12.48 29.62 -2.98
C LYS A 272 12.49 29.33 -1.47
N ASP A 273 11.92 28.20 -1.07
CA ASP A 273 11.85 27.77 0.33
C ASP A 273 13.23 27.22 0.77
N PRO A 274 13.89 27.85 1.76
CA PRO A 274 15.19 27.39 2.27
C PRO A 274 15.15 26.01 2.95
N ARG A 275 13.97 25.40 3.15
CA ARG A 275 13.81 24.01 3.66
C ARG A 275 13.93 22.93 2.57
N VAL A 276 14.00 23.33 1.29
CA VAL A 276 14.19 22.44 0.13
C VAL A 276 15.65 22.41 -0.33
N ALA A 277 16.48 23.33 0.18
CA ALA A 277 17.92 23.32 -0.04
C ALA A 277 18.53 22.08 0.63
N GLY A 278 19.06 21.16 -0.17
CA GLY A 278 19.74 19.96 0.28
C GLY A 278 18.89 18.69 0.35
N LEU A 279 17.68 18.65 -0.25
CA LEU A 279 16.97 17.38 -0.42
C LEU A 279 17.61 16.49 -1.52
N SER A 280 18.17 17.11 -2.56
CA SER A 280 19.16 16.49 -3.46
C SER A 280 20.36 15.95 -2.67
N ASP A 281 20.77 16.66 -1.62
CA ASP A 281 21.86 16.28 -0.71
C ASP A 281 21.37 15.32 0.39
N ARG A 282 20.08 14.95 0.46
CA ARG A 282 19.58 13.87 1.32
C ARG A 282 19.47 12.53 0.58
N LEU A 283 19.62 12.56 -0.74
CA LEU A 283 20.11 11.41 -1.51
C LEU A 283 21.61 11.16 -1.29
N ASN A 284 22.26 11.79 -0.28
CA ASN A 284 23.69 11.61 0.04
C ASN A 284 24.09 10.17 0.37
N GLU A 285 23.16 9.27 0.67
CA GLU A 285 23.48 7.85 0.57
C GLU A 285 23.52 7.45 -0.90
N PRO A 286 24.66 6.92 -1.41
CA PRO A 286 24.75 6.53 -2.81
C PRO A 286 23.58 5.60 -3.15
N ILE A 287 22.79 6.00 -4.15
CA ILE A 287 21.61 5.24 -4.53
C ILE A 287 22.06 3.82 -4.84
N LYS A 288 21.56 2.84 -4.06
CA LYS A 288 21.99 1.46 -4.21
C LYS A 288 21.46 0.93 -5.54
N THR A 289 22.37 0.77 -6.49
CA THR A 289 22.10 0.22 -7.83
C THR A 289 21.94 -1.31 -7.74
N VAL A 290 20.84 -1.82 -8.30
CA VAL A 290 20.56 -3.26 -8.39
C VAL A 290 20.27 -3.61 -9.85
N SER A 291 21.03 -4.54 -10.42
CA SER A 291 20.85 -5.02 -11.79
C SER A 291 20.01 -6.29 -11.86
N ASN A 292 19.34 -6.51 -13.00
CA ASN A 292 18.58 -7.73 -13.30
C ASN A 292 17.54 -8.09 -12.22
N THR A 293 16.74 -7.11 -11.83
CA THR A 293 15.72 -7.25 -10.80
C THR A 293 14.46 -6.45 -11.17
N PHE A 294 13.42 -6.58 -10.36
CA PHE A 294 12.24 -5.72 -10.39
C PHE A 294 11.89 -5.26 -8.97
N ALA A 295 11.14 -4.18 -8.88
CA ALA A 295 10.46 -3.73 -7.68
C ALA A 295 9.01 -4.19 -7.70
N LEU A 296 8.48 -4.59 -6.55
CA LEU A 296 7.09 -4.98 -6.36
C LEU A 296 6.48 -4.06 -5.31
N PHE A 297 5.53 -3.24 -5.72
CA PHE A 297 4.72 -2.42 -4.83
C PHE A 297 3.52 -3.25 -4.40
N THR A 298 3.49 -3.63 -3.12
CA THR A 298 2.60 -4.68 -2.63
C THR A 298 1.35 -4.13 -1.96
N GLY A 299 1.28 -2.82 -1.69
CA GLY A 299 0.19 -2.22 -0.90
C GLY A 299 -0.02 -3.01 0.39
N ASP A 300 -1.24 -3.45 0.59
CA ASP A 300 -1.68 -4.20 1.78
C ASP A 300 -1.81 -5.70 1.51
N CYS A 301 -1.33 -6.19 0.37
CA CYS A 301 -1.27 -7.62 0.09
C CYS A 301 -0.28 -8.32 1.02
N ILE A 302 1.00 -7.90 0.98
CA ILE A 302 2.07 -8.44 1.81
C ILE A 302 2.89 -7.30 2.41
N PHE A 303 3.22 -7.43 3.70
CA PHE A 303 4.11 -6.55 4.45
C PHE A 303 5.42 -7.28 4.76
N CYS A 304 6.44 -6.55 5.19
CA CYS A 304 7.63 -7.18 5.78
C CYS A 304 7.23 -7.95 7.05
N GLY A 305 7.20 -9.28 6.98
CA GLY A 305 6.76 -10.12 8.11
C GLY A 305 5.26 -10.27 8.32
N GLY A 306 4.43 -9.96 7.34
CA GLY A 306 2.99 -10.19 7.46
C GLY A 306 2.23 -10.03 6.15
N CYS A 307 0.91 -10.03 6.24
CA CYS A 307 0.00 -9.74 5.13
C CYS A 307 -1.14 -8.86 5.64
N GLY A 308 -1.86 -8.21 4.73
CA GLY A 308 -3.07 -7.48 5.07
C GLY A 308 -4.11 -8.40 5.69
N ALA A 309 -4.94 -7.82 6.57
CA ALA A 309 -6.12 -8.50 7.05
C ALA A 309 -7.04 -8.82 5.87
N MET A 310 -7.67 -9.99 5.88
CA MET A 310 -8.41 -10.53 4.75
C MET A 310 -9.86 -10.02 4.74
N PHE A 311 -10.04 -8.70 4.67
CA PHE A 311 -11.32 -8.04 4.90
C PHE A 311 -12.39 -8.38 3.88
N GLU A 312 -12.02 -8.47 2.59
CA GLU A 312 -12.96 -8.71 1.49
C GLU A 312 -12.68 -10.01 0.74
N CYS A 313 -11.74 -10.81 1.24
CA CYS A 313 -11.46 -12.14 0.73
C CYS A 313 -12.75 -12.97 0.71
N ARG A 314 -13.10 -13.51 -0.47
CA ARG A 314 -14.35 -14.23 -0.68
C ARG A 314 -14.23 -15.67 -0.21
N ALA A 315 -13.05 -16.25 -0.41
CA ALA A 315 -12.71 -17.60 -0.03
C ALA A 315 -11.19 -17.77 0.05
N ALA A 316 -10.75 -18.83 0.73
CA ALA A 316 -9.34 -19.23 0.76
C ALA A 316 -8.69 -19.38 -0.63
N THR A 317 -9.46 -19.55 -1.70
CA THR A 317 -8.97 -19.51 -3.09
C THR A 317 -8.32 -18.18 -3.47
N ASP A 318 -8.83 -17.05 -2.98
CA ASP A 318 -8.25 -15.73 -3.27
C ASP A 318 -6.83 -15.63 -2.68
N VAL A 319 -6.68 -16.08 -1.44
CA VAL A 319 -5.38 -16.15 -0.76
C VAL A 319 -4.44 -17.13 -1.47
N LEU A 320 -4.95 -18.26 -1.96
CA LEU A 320 -4.16 -19.23 -2.73
C LEU A 320 -3.65 -18.65 -4.06
N LEU A 321 -4.45 -17.87 -4.78
CA LEU A 321 -4.03 -17.18 -6.01
C LEU A 321 -2.89 -16.21 -5.72
N THR A 322 -3.03 -15.39 -4.67
CA THR A 322 -2.00 -14.46 -4.22
C THR A 322 -0.73 -15.18 -3.76
N TYR A 323 -0.88 -16.26 -2.99
CA TYR A 323 0.22 -17.12 -2.55
C TYR A 323 1.00 -17.68 -3.75
N ASP A 324 0.31 -18.25 -4.74
CA ASP A 324 0.93 -18.84 -5.92
C ASP A 324 1.61 -17.79 -6.82
N LEU A 325 1.03 -16.58 -6.91
CA LEU A 325 1.67 -15.45 -7.58
C LEU A 325 2.99 -15.07 -6.90
N LEU A 326 3.00 -14.85 -5.59
CA LEU A 326 4.20 -14.49 -4.83
C LEU A 326 5.30 -15.55 -4.97
N HIS A 327 4.94 -16.84 -4.92
CA HIS A 327 5.89 -17.93 -5.09
C HIS A 327 6.48 -18.00 -6.50
N ARG A 328 5.67 -17.76 -7.55
CA ARG A 328 6.17 -17.67 -8.93
C ARG A 328 7.12 -16.49 -9.11
N LEU A 329 6.78 -15.32 -8.53
CA LEU A 329 7.65 -14.14 -8.57
C LEU A 329 8.97 -14.39 -7.83
N HIS A 330 8.92 -15.01 -6.65
CA HIS A 330 10.11 -15.37 -5.88
C HIS A 330 10.99 -16.36 -6.66
N ALA A 331 10.40 -17.41 -7.25
CA ALA A 331 11.13 -18.37 -8.06
C ALA A 331 11.80 -17.72 -9.29
N ALA A 332 11.14 -16.74 -9.91
CA ALA A 332 11.68 -16.01 -11.05
C ALA A 332 12.80 -15.02 -10.66
N CYS A 333 12.66 -14.34 -9.52
CA CYS A 333 13.64 -13.37 -9.04
C CYS A 333 13.62 -13.24 -7.51
N PRO A 334 14.43 -14.04 -6.77
CA PRO A 334 14.48 -13.96 -5.31
C PRO A 334 14.94 -12.59 -4.80
N ARG A 335 15.79 -11.90 -5.58
CA ARG A 335 16.34 -10.57 -5.26
C ARG A 335 15.39 -9.41 -5.58
N ALA A 336 14.16 -9.68 -6.02
CA ALA A 336 13.18 -8.64 -6.30
C ALA A 336 12.89 -7.83 -5.03
N LEU A 337 12.83 -6.51 -5.16
CA LEU A 337 12.62 -5.58 -4.04
C LEU A 337 11.13 -5.47 -3.72
N CYS A 338 10.75 -5.51 -2.45
CA CYS A 338 9.37 -5.38 -1.99
C CYS A 338 9.15 -4.04 -1.27
N PHE A 339 8.19 -3.26 -1.76
CA PHE A 339 7.79 -1.95 -1.23
C PHE A 339 6.34 -2.04 -0.76
N VAL A 340 6.14 -1.96 0.56
CA VAL A 340 4.88 -2.31 1.23
C VAL A 340 4.05 -1.08 1.60
N GLY A 341 2.76 -1.23 1.89
CA GLY A 341 1.87 -0.12 2.23
C GLY A 341 2.18 0.58 3.55
N HIS A 342 2.65 -0.17 4.56
CA HIS A 342 2.80 0.31 5.94
C HIS A 342 4.10 -0.11 6.64
N GLU A 343 4.55 0.71 7.59
CA GLU A 343 5.67 0.45 8.50
C GLU A 343 5.24 -0.40 9.72
N TYR A 344 4.76 -1.61 9.47
CA TYR A 344 4.39 -2.57 10.53
C TYR A 344 5.53 -3.52 10.94
N THR A 345 6.67 -3.43 10.27
CA THR A 345 7.72 -4.45 10.28
C THR A 345 8.23 -4.77 11.68
N GLN A 346 8.53 -3.76 12.50
CA GLN A 346 9.06 -3.97 13.86
C GLN A 346 8.06 -4.67 14.78
N ARG A 347 6.77 -4.28 14.71
CA ARG A 347 5.71 -4.90 15.50
C ARG A 347 5.52 -6.35 15.10
N LEU A 348 5.37 -6.61 13.80
CA LEU A 348 5.15 -7.94 13.25
C LEU A 348 6.32 -8.89 13.56
N PHE A 349 7.57 -8.45 13.36
CA PHE A 349 8.73 -9.26 13.71
C PHE A 349 8.86 -9.52 15.21
N GLY A 350 8.46 -8.58 16.07
CA GLY A 350 8.43 -8.80 17.52
C GLY A 350 7.51 -9.97 17.90
N GLU A 351 6.32 -10.04 17.29
CA GLU A 351 5.37 -11.15 17.48
C GLU A 351 5.91 -12.46 16.90
N LEU A 352 6.50 -12.41 15.70
CA LEU A 352 7.02 -13.61 15.03
C LEU A 352 8.23 -14.20 15.73
N VAL A 353 9.17 -13.39 16.23
CA VAL A 353 10.36 -13.88 16.94
C VAL A 353 9.97 -14.62 18.22
N GLN A 354 8.93 -14.15 18.90
CA GLN A 354 8.38 -14.85 20.07
C GLN A 354 7.78 -16.21 19.69
N ARG A 355 7.06 -16.28 18.57
CA ARG A 355 6.39 -17.51 18.11
C ARG A 355 7.35 -18.53 17.48
N TYR A 356 8.36 -18.06 16.75
CA TYR A 356 9.34 -18.89 16.02
C TYR A 356 10.78 -18.62 16.50
N PRO A 357 11.10 -18.85 17.79
CA PRO A 357 12.39 -18.46 18.37
C PRO A 357 13.58 -19.28 17.84
N LYS A 358 13.35 -20.32 17.04
CA LYS A 358 14.42 -21.10 16.39
C LYS A 358 14.74 -20.60 14.97
N ASN A 359 13.93 -19.70 14.40
CA ASN A 359 14.21 -19.12 13.09
C ASN A 359 15.31 -18.05 13.21
N VAL A 360 16.51 -18.38 12.74
CA VAL A 360 17.70 -17.52 12.81
C VAL A 360 17.61 -16.31 11.90
N ASP A 361 17.00 -16.45 10.71
CA ASP A 361 16.81 -15.35 9.76
C ASP A 361 15.86 -14.30 10.33
N LEU A 362 14.77 -14.75 10.96
CA LEU A 362 13.81 -13.88 11.62
C LEU A 362 14.45 -13.10 12.78
N LYS A 363 15.27 -13.74 13.60
CA LYS A 363 16.02 -13.05 14.68
C LYS A 363 16.99 -12.00 14.15
N ARG A 364 17.75 -12.35 13.11
CA ARG A 364 18.69 -11.42 12.45
C ARG A 364 17.93 -10.21 11.92
N ARG A 365 16.90 -10.43 11.09
CA ARG A 365 16.09 -9.35 10.52
C ARG A 365 15.42 -8.49 11.59
N TYR A 366 14.91 -9.08 12.67
CA TYR A 366 14.32 -8.31 13.78
C TYR A 366 15.33 -7.40 14.47
N SER A 367 16.56 -7.87 14.68
CA SER A 367 17.65 -7.05 15.22
C SER A 367 17.94 -5.86 14.32
N ASP A 368 18.09 -6.09 13.01
CA ASP A 368 18.36 -5.02 12.02
C ASP A 368 17.23 -3.98 12.00
N VAL A 369 15.98 -4.46 11.94
CA VAL A 369 14.78 -3.61 12.00
C VAL A 369 14.73 -2.77 13.27
N CYS A 370 15.04 -3.35 14.44
CA CYS A 370 15.09 -2.59 15.69
C CYS A 370 16.16 -1.50 15.67
N GLN A 371 17.28 -1.71 14.98
CA GLN A 371 18.32 -0.70 14.82
C GLN A 371 17.88 0.43 13.86
N TRP A 372 17.29 0.07 12.71
CA TRP A 372 16.74 1.05 11.76
C TRP A 372 15.67 1.93 12.40
N ARG A 373 14.68 1.32 13.08
CA ARG A 373 13.60 2.08 13.73
C ARG A 373 14.09 2.96 14.89
N LYS A 374 15.15 2.57 15.61
CA LYS A 374 15.79 3.44 16.63
C LYS A 374 16.43 4.70 16.03
N ARG A 375 16.79 4.66 14.75
CA ARG A 375 17.36 5.79 13.99
C ARG A 375 16.31 6.49 13.12
N ASP A 376 15.03 6.14 13.30
CA ASP A 376 13.90 6.64 12.49
C ASP A 376 14.06 6.34 10.98
N GLU A 377 14.73 5.25 10.62
CA GLU A 377 14.89 4.78 9.24
C GLU A 377 13.73 3.87 8.82
N CYS A 378 13.32 3.90 7.55
CA CYS A 378 12.36 2.96 7.01
C CYS A 378 12.90 1.53 6.96
N THR A 379 12.01 0.54 7.01
CA THR A 379 12.38 -0.88 6.86
C THR A 379 12.20 -1.42 5.44
N VAL A 380 11.83 -0.54 4.50
CA VAL A 380 11.66 -0.86 3.09
C VAL A 380 12.89 -0.45 2.25
N PRO A 381 13.11 -1.12 1.11
CA PRO A 381 12.47 -2.37 0.71
C PRO A 381 13.10 -3.59 1.43
N SER A 382 12.32 -4.67 1.54
CA SER A 382 12.86 -6.02 1.70
C SER A 382 13.05 -6.70 0.34
N THR A 383 13.40 -7.99 0.30
CA THR A 383 13.38 -8.79 -0.93
C THR A 383 12.38 -9.95 -0.86
N LEU A 384 11.97 -10.49 -2.01
CA LEU A 384 11.15 -11.71 -2.05
C LEU A 384 11.85 -12.90 -1.37
N ALA A 385 13.19 -12.98 -1.43
CA ALA A 385 13.96 -13.98 -0.69
C ALA A 385 13.85 -13.79 0.82
N ASP A 386 13.90 -12.53 1.29
CA ASP A 386 13.72 -12.22 2.70
C ASP A 386 12.31 -12.62 3.17
N GLU A 387 11.28 -12.29 2.39
CA GLU A 387 9.90 -12.66 2.72
C GLU A 387 9.67 -14.18 2.64
N ALA A 388 10.24 -14.87 1.66
CA ALA A 388 10.20 -16.34 1.60
C ALA A 388 10.91 -17.02 2.79
N ALA A 389 11.85 -16.34 3.44
CA ALA A 389 12.55 -16.86 4.62
C ALA A 389 11.81 -16.63 5.94
N THR A 390 11.01 -15.55 6.05
CA THR A 390 10.48 -15.12 7.35
C THR A 390 9.01 -14.72 7.37
N ASN A 391 8.36 -14.49 6.23
CA ASN A 391 6.98 -14.04 6.17
C ASN A 391 6.01 -15.20 6.44
N PRO A 392 5.02 -15.05 7.33
CA PRO A 392 4.07 -16.12 7.64
C PRO A 392 3.27 -16.61 6.43
N LEU A 393 2.89 -15.73 5.50
CA LEU A 393 2.16 -16.13 4.30
C LEU A 393 3.06 -16.94 3.35
N MET A 394 4.30 -16.50 3.15
CA MET A 394 5.24 -17.15 2.23
C MET A 394 5.89 -18.42 2.79
N THR A 395 5.88 -18.61 4.10
CA THR A 395 6.40 -19.81 4.77
C THR A 395 5.32 -20.84 5.05
N LEU A 396 4.04 -20.53 4.82
CA LEU A 396 2.92 -21.46 5.03
C LEU A 396 3.05 -22.67 4.09
N ASP A 397 2.69 -23.86 4.56
CA ASP A 397 2.62 -25.01 3.67
C ASP A 397 1.48 -24.84 2.64
N ARG A 398 1.82 -24.83 1.35
CA ARG A 398 0.84 -24.73 0.25
C ARG A 398 -0.29 -25.76 0.37
N GLU A 399 0.00 -26.98 0.83
CA GLU A 399 -1.02 -28.02 0.98
C GLU A 399 -2.06 -27.66 2.06
N GLU A 400 -1.65 -26.93 3.10
CA GLU A 400 -2.58 -26.43 4.11
C GLU A 400 -3.55 -25.43 3.48
N LEU A 401 -3.04 -24.49 2.68
CA LEU A 401 -3.85 -23.50 2.00
C LEU A 401 -4.80 -24.13 0.96
N VAL A 402 -4.34 -25.15 0.23
CA VAL A 402 -5.19 -25.93 -0.69
C VAL A 402 -6.32 -26.63 0.06
N ARG A 403 -6.04 -27.28 1.20
CA ARG A 403 -7.09 -27.91 2.03
C ARG A 403 -8.13 -26.89 2.48
N MET A 404 -7.70 -25.70 2.92
CA MET A 404 -8.60 -24.62 3.32
C MET A 404 -9.44 -24.11 2.14
N ALA A 405 -8.83 -23.98 0.95
CA ALA A 405 -9.51 -23.60 -0.28
C ALA A 405 -10.57 -24.63 -0.70
N THR A 406 -10.24 -25.92 -0.68
CA THR A 406 -11.19 -26.99 -1.01
C THR A 406 -12.32 -27.11 -0.01
N ALA A 407 -12.06 -26.85 1.27
CA ALA A 407 -13.07 -26.90 2.34
C ALA A 407 -13.96 -25.65 2.41
N GLY A 408 -13.70 -24.62 1.59
CA GLY A 408 -14.50 -23.38 1.60
C GLY A 408 -14.35 -22.57 2.89
N VAL A 409 -13.17 -22.61 3.51
CA VAL A 409 -12.89 -21.93 4.78
C VAL A 409 -13.08 -20.42 4.65
N ALA A 410 -13.69 -19.80 5.66
CA ALA A 410 -13.92 -18.37 5.71
C ALA A 410 -12.61 -17.57 5.76
N ALA A 411 -12.59 -16.38 5.16
CA ALA A 411 -11.40 -15.53 5.06
C ALA A 411 -10.71 -15.24 6.41
N SER A 412 -11.47 -15.01 7.48
CA SER A 412 -10.93 -14.75 8.82
C SER A 412 -10.13 -15.93 9.38
N ASP A 413 -10.53 -17.14 9.02
CA ASP A 413 -9.87 -18.35 9.46
C ASP A 413 -8.60 -18.60 8.64
N VAL A 414 -8.58 -18.15 7.37
CA VAL A 414 -7.38 -18.15 6.52
C VAL A 414 -6.33 -17.20 7.05
N GLU A 415 -6.71 -15.96 7.38
CA GLU A 415 -5.80 -14.99 8.02
C GLU A 415 -5.22 -15.57 9.31
N THR A 416 -6.08 -16.14 10.15
CA THR A 416 -5.66 -16.77 11.41
C THR A 416 -4.68 -17.92 11.16
N ALA A 417 -4.95 -18.78 10.18
CA ALA A 417 -4.06 -19.88 9.82
C ALA A 417 -2.71 -19.39 9.30
N VAL A 418 -2.68 -18.33 8.48
CA VAL A 418 -1.44 -17.72 7.99
C VAL A 418 -0.52 -17.33 9.15
N TYR A 419 -1.04 -16.72 10.21
CA TYR A 419 -0.24 -16.27 11.36
C TYR A 419 0.02 -17.37 12.41
N LEU A 420 -0.91 -18.30 12.60
CA LEU A 420 -0.85 -19.28 13.68
C LEU A 420 -0.38 -20.68 13.25
N SER A 421 -0.24 -20.95 11.94
CA SER A 421 0.14 -22.29 11.46
C SER A 421 1.48 -22.76 12.05
N THR A 422 1.48 -24.05 12.39
CA THR A 422 2.66 -24.81 12.81
C THR A 422 3.34 -25.52 11.62
N HIS A 423 2.67 -25.61 10.47
CA HIS A 423 3.18 -26.25 9.26
C HIS A 423 3.83 -25.19 8.37
N ARG A 424 5.12 -24.97 8.63
CA ARG A 424 5.90 -23.95 7.92
C ARG A 424 7.14 -24.52 7.27
N ARG A 425 7.51 -23.94 6.14
CA ARG A 425 8.67 -24.31 5.33
C ARG A 425 9.67 -23.16 5.25
N THR A 426 10.94 -23.50 5.18
CA THR A 426 12.02 -22.60 4.76
C THR A 426 12.15 -22.60 3.23
N PRO A 427 12.91 -21.67 2.62
CA PRO A 427 13.20 -21.71 1.19
C PRO A 427 13.82 -23.03 0.72
N ALA A 428 14.53 -23.73 1.60
CA ALA A 428 15.13 -25.05 1.35
C ALA A 428 14.18 -26.24 1.64
N GLY A 429 12.90 -25.98 1.91
CA GLY A 429 11.89 -27.01 2.20
C GLY A 429 11.95 -27.63 3.61
N LYS A 430 12.87 -27.18 4.48
CA LYS A 430 12.95 -27.67 5.87
C LYS A 430 11.84 -27.07 6.73
N ALA A 431 11.33 -27.86 7.68
CA ALA A 431 10.29 -27.42 8.62
C ALA A 431 10.79 -26.32 9.57
N ILE A 432 9.98 -25.28 9.76
CA ILE A 432 10.18 -24.27 10.82
C ILE A 432 9.33 -24.69 12.03
N THR A 433 9.94 -24.74 13.21
CA THR A 433 9.25 -25.23 14.41
C THR A 433 8.76 -24.07 15.30
N PRO A 434 7.46 -24.01 15.64
CA PRO A 434 6.94 -23.12 16.69
C PRO A 434 7.29 -23.64 18.10
N GLN A 435 6.97 -22.86 19.14
CA GLN A 435 6.95 -23.41 20.51
C GLN A 435 6.00 -24.61 20.61
N GLY A 436 6.34 -25.56 21.50
CA GLY A 436 5.51 -26.74 21.79
C GLY A 436 4.08 -26.35 22.13
N SER A 437 3.14 -27.03 21.46
CA SER A 437 1.69 -26.86 21.53
C SER A 437 1.11 -27.02 22.93
#